data_AF-A0A920NN05-F1
#
_entry.id   AF-A0A920NN05-F1
#
_cell.length_a   1.000
_cell.length_b   1.000
_cell.length_c   1.000
_cell.angle_alpha   90.00
_cell.angle_beta   90.00
_cell.angle_gamma   90.00
#
_symmetry.space_group_name_H-M   'P 1'
#
loop_
_entity.id
_entity.type
_entity.pdbx_description
1 polymer ?
#
loop_
_entity_poly.entity_id
_entity_poly.type
_entity_poly.pdbx_seq_one_letter_code
_entity_poly.pdbx_strand_id
1 'polypeptide(L)'
;MDPGLKVLHFPDIDYQNHYLTFIDALTAVKIWSNANSNHIPIFILVEAKEDGLANVYPSLSGFTQPLPFDRDALDAIDADIRSVFGDDLNKVITPDDVRGTNESLEAVILDGGWPTIGRITRQSFFWFGQRWCHSGRICC
;
A
#
# COMPACT_ATOMS: atom_id res chain seq x y z
N MET A 1 18.44 -13.43 -2.40
CA MET A 1 17.27 -12.58 -2.10
C MET A 1 17.68 -11.17 -2.38
N ASP A 2 16.99 -10.50 -3.29
CA ASP A 2 17.27 -9.10 -3.55
C ASP A 2 16.68 -8.22 -2.43
N PRO A 3 17.33 -7.08 -2.12
CA PRO A 3 16.81 -6.09 -1.20
C PRO A 3 15.40 -5.62 -1.63
N GLY A 4 14.58 -5.21 -0.68
CA GLY A 4 13.24 -4.67 -0.94
C GLY A 4 12.24 -5.02 0.15
N LEU A 5 11.04 -4.45 0.03
CA LEU A 5 9.96 -4.61 1.00
C LEU A 5 9.46 -6.05 1.08
N LYS A 6 9.24 -6.51 2.31
CA LYS A 6 8.74 -7.86 2.61
C LYS A 6 7.36 -7.78 3.25
N VAL A 7 6.50 -8.73 2.91
CA VAL A 7 5.17 -8.87 3.51
C VAL A 7 5.26 -9.90 4.62
N LEU A 8 5.38 -9.41 5.85
CA LEU A 8 5.61 -10.23 7.04
C LEU A 8 4.77 -9.69 8.20
N HIS A 9 4.37 -10.58 9.11
CA HIS A 9 3.82 -10.15 10.39
C HIS A 9 4.95 -9.86 11.38
N PHE A 10 5.92 -10.75 11.57
CA PHE A 10 7.19 -10.51 12.25
C PHE A 10 8.38 -11.05 11.44
N PRO A 11 9.50 -10.30 11.35
CA PRO A 11 10.74 -10.83 10.81
C PRO A 11 11.20 -12.11 11.52
N ASP A 12 11.96 -12.94 10.81
CA ASP A 12 12.58 -14.20 11.27
C ASP A 12 11.63 -15.36 11.64
N ILE A 13 10.34 -15.10 11.84
CA ILE A 13 9.34 -16.14 12.13
C ILE A 13 8.42 -16.38 10.92
N ASP A 14 7.90 -15.31 10.33
CA ASP A 14 6.78 -15.40 9.38
C ASP A 14 7.23 -15.51 7.90
N TYR A 15 8.33 -16.21 7.63
CA TYR A 15 8.85 -16.36 6.26
C TYR A 15 8.05 -17.36 5.40
N GLN A 16 7.15 -18.15 6.01
CA GLN A 16 6.24 -19.05 5.29
C GLN A 16 4.96 -18.32 4.87
N ASN A 17 5.10 -17.31 4.01
CA ASN A 17 3.99 -16.55 3.44
C ASN A 17 3.74 -16.94 1.98
N HIS A 18 2.52 -16.69 1.47
CA HIS A 18 2.16 -16.90 0.06
C HIS A 18 2.99 -16.01 -0.87
N TYR A 19 3.24 -14.78 -0.44
CA TYR A 19 4.09 -13.82 -1.16
C TYR A 19 5.03 -13.18 -0.14
N LEU A 20 6.33 -13.40 -0.29
CA LEU A 20 7.31 -12.86 0.64
C LEU A 20 7.66 -11.40 0.31
N THR A 21 7.68 -11.02 -0.96
CA THR A 21 7.99 -9.64 -1.38
C THR A 21 6.70 -8.86 -1.65
N PHE A 22 6.77 -7.54 -1.44
CA PHE A 22 5.64 -6.66 -1.72
C PHE A 22 5.29 -6.64 -3.22
N ILE A 23 6.30 -6.59 -4.09
CA ILE A 23 6.14 -6.68 -5.55
C ILE A 23 5.42 -7.97 -5.97
N ASP A 24 5.76 -9.12 -5.40
CA ASP A 24 5.09 -10.39 -5.72
C ASP A 24 3.62 -10.35 -5.31
N ALA A 25 3.31 -9.81 -4.12
CA ALA A 25 1.94 -9.65 -3.64
C ALA A 25 1.13 -8.72 -4.54
N LEU A 26 1.68 -7.56 -4.91
CA LEU A 26 1.04 -6.61 -5.83
C LEU A 26 0.83 -7.21 -7.22
N THR A 27 1.82 -7.96 -7.71
CA THR A 27 1.75 -8.64 -9.01
C THR A 27 0.64 -9.67 -9.04
N ALA A 28 0.47 -10.43 -7.96
CA ALA A 28 -0.64 -11.37 -7.83
C ALA A 28 -2.01 -10.67 -7.88
N VAL A 29 -2.17 -9.54 -7.19
CA VAL A 29 -3.39 -8.72 -7.26
C VAL A 29 -3.62 -8.20 -8.68
N LYS A 30 -2.59 -7.67 -9.35
CA LYS A 30 -2.69 -7.18 -10.72
C LYS A 30 -3.11 -8.28 -11.70
N ILE A 31 -2.52 -9.47 -11.60
CA ILE A 31 -2.86 -10.64 -12.43
C ILE A 31 -4.33 -11.02 -12.22
N TRP A 32 -4.77 -11.12 -10.96
CA TRP A 32 -6.17 -11.43 -10.66
C TRP A 32 -7.12 -10.34 -11.19
N SER A 33 -6.80 -9.06 -10.97
CA SER A 33 -7.58 -7.93 -11.48
C SER A 33 -7.73 -7.96 -13.00
N ASN A 34 -6.64 -8.25 -13.72
CA ASN A 34 -6.65 -8.37 -15.18
C ASN A 34 -7.56 -9.51 -15.67
N ALA A 35 -7.59 -10.63 -14.95
CA ALA A 35 -8.44 -11.78 -15.28
C ALA A 35 -9.93 -11.58 -14.92
N ASN A 36 -10.26 -10.61 -14.08
CA ASN A 36 -11.61 -10.41 -13.54
C ASN A 36 -12.16 -9.03 -13.94
N SER A 37 -12.44 -8.81 -15.23
CA SER A 37 -12.78 -7.47 -15.75
C SER A 37 -14.03 -6.80 -15.16
N ASN A 38 -14.83 -7.49 -14.34
CA ASN A 38 -16.04 -6.94 -13.74
C ASN A 38 -15.92 -6.77 -12.21
N HIS A 39 -14.70 -6.87 -11.66
CA HIS A 39 -14.50 -6.76 -10.22
C HIS A 39 -14.79 -5.34 -9.70
N ILE A 40 -15.35 -5.27 -8.50
CA ILE A 40 -15.49 -4.02 -7.73
C ILE A 40 -14.11 -3.51 -7.28
N PRO A 41 -13.96 -2.24 -6.88
CA PRO A 41 -12.68 -1.70 -6.44
C PRO A 41 -12.03 -2.55 -5.34
N ILE A 42 -10.72 -2.79 -5.45
CA ILE A 42 -9.97 -3.52 -4.43
C ILE A 42 -9.32 -2.50 -3.50
N PHE A 43 -9.64 -2.57 -2.21
CA PHE A 43 -8.97 -1.76 -1.19
C PHE A 43 -7.82 -2.56 -0.59
N ILE A 44 -6.62 -2.01 -0.68
CA ILE A 44 -5.38 -2.63 -0.18
C ILE A 44 -4.86 -1.75 0.95
N LEU A 45 -4.94 -2.27 2.18
CA LEU A 45 -4.35 -1.65 3.34
C LEU A 45 -2.85 -2.00 3.40
N VAL A 46 -2.00 -0.99 3.39
CA VAL A 46 -0.55 -1.11 3.55
C VAL A 46 -0.19 -0.67 4.97
N GLU A 47 0.20 -1.63 5.80
CA GLU A 47 0.66 -1.39 7.17
C GLU A 47 2.18 -1.44 7.23
N ALA A 48 2.82 -0.28 7.14
CA ALA A 48 4.25 -0.13 7.35
C ALA A 48 4.61 -0.38 8.83
N LYS A 49 5.32 -1.48 9.09
CA LYS A 49 5.63 -1.97 10.44
C LYS A 49 7.11 -1.76 10.77
N GLU A 50 7.35 -1.04 11.86
CA GLU A 50 8.70 -0.81 12.43
C GLU A 50 8.94 -1.65 13.69
N ASP A 51 7.89 -2.24 14.25
CA ASP A 51 7.95 -3.01 15.50
C ASP A 51 8.31 -4.49 15.21
N GLY A 52 9.44 -4.93 15.75
CA GLY A 52 9.87 -6.33 15.76
C GLY A 52 9.46 -7.08 17.03
N LEU A 53 9.82 -8.36 17.12
CA LEU A 53 9.50 -9.21 18.28
C LEU A 53 10.07 -8.68 19.59
N ALA A 54 11.28 -8.11 19.56
CA ALA A 54 11.91 -7.55 20.75
C ALA A 54 11.16 -6.32 21.30
N ASN A 55 10.44 -5.58 20.44
CA ASN A 55 9.62 -4.44 20.86
C ASN A 55 8.39 -4.92 21.67
N VAL A 56 7.82 -6.07 21.30
CA VAL A 56 6.63 -6.65 21.96
C VAL A 56 7.01 -7.52 23.15
N TYR A 57 8.11 -8.26 23.06
CA TYR A 57 8.63 -9.18 24.07
C TYR A 57 10.09 -8.85 24.40
N PRO A 58 10.35 -7.91 25.32
CA PRO A 58 11.71 -7.41 25.60
C PRO A 58 12.69 -8.46 26.16
N SER A 59 12.17 -9.59 26.63
CA SER A 59 12.99 -10.73 27.10
C SER A 59 13.57 -11.56 25.95
N LEU A 60 13.08 -11.40 24.73
CA LEU A 60 13.60 -12.05 23.54
C LEU A 60 14.76 -11.24 22.93
N SER A 61 15.81 -11.93 22.50
CA SER A 61 16.99 -11.33 21.86
C SER A 61 17.41 -12.15 20.63
N GLY A 62 18.23 -11.56 19.76
CA GLY A 62 18.71 -12.20 18.53
C GLY A 62 17.78 -12.09 17.32
N PHE A 63 16.66 -11.36 17.45
CA PHE A 63 15.73 -11.09 16.35
C PHE A 63 16.09 -9.79 15.62
N THR A 64 15.90 -9.83 14.30
CA THR A 64 16.06 -8.71 13.39
C THR A 64 15.15 -7.56 13.81
N GLN A 65 15.75 -6.38 13.97
CA GLN A 65 14.99 -5.15 14.15
C GLN A 65 14.56 -4.64 12.76
N PRO A 66 13.26 -4.40 12.53
CA PRO A 66 12.82 -3.73 11.32
C PRO A 66 13.48 -2.37 11.16
N LEU A 67 13.70 -1.99 9.90
CA LEU A 67 14.14 -0.63 9.59
C LEU A 67 13.00 0.36 9.89
N PRO A 68 13.33 1.60 10.29
CA PRO A 68 12.34 2.68 10.34
C PRO A 68 11.70 2.92 8.97
N PHE A 69 10.44 3.32 8.99
CA PHE A 69 9.64 3.71 7.84
C PHE A 69 9.67 5.24 7.70
N ASP A 70 10.80 5.76 7.23
CA ASP A 70 10.95 7.18 6.94
C ASP A 70 10.37 7.56 5.57
N ARG A 71 10.61 8.81 5.15
CA ARG A 71 10.16 9.30 3.84
C ARG A 71 10.70 8.47 2.68
N ASP A 72 11.95 8.02 2.74
CA ASP A 72 12.57 7.25 1.66
C ASP A 72 11.93 5.86 1.57
N ALA A 73 11.60 5.25 2.71
CA ALA A 73 10.86 4.00 2.75
C ALA A 73 9.43 4.13 2.17
N LEU A 74 8.76 5.26 2.40
CA LEU A 74 7.45 5.54 1.79
C LEU A 74 7.56 5.80 0.28
N ASP A 75 8.55 6.58 -0.16
CA ASP A 75 8.81 6.79 -1.59
C ASP A 75 9.20 5.46 -2.28
N ALA A 76 9.80 4.50 -1.56
CA ALA A 76 10.05 3.15 -2.05
C ALA A 76 8.77 2.30 -2.21
N ILE A 77 7.77 2.45 -1.33
CA ILE A 77 6.45 1.83 -1.53
C ILE A 77 5.81 2.38 -2.82
N ASP A 78 5.84 3.69 -3.02
CA ASP A 78 5.29 4.33 -4.22
C ASP A 78 5.99 3.80 -5.48
N ALA A 79 7.32 3.65 -5.43
CA ALA A 79 8.11 3.08 -6.52
C ALA A 79 7.75 1.62 -6.82
N ASP A 80 7.56 0.79 -5.80
CA ASP A 80 7.13 -0.60 -5.97
C ASP A 80 5.72 -0.70 -6.57
N ILE A 81 4.79 0.16 -6.15
CA ILE A 81 3.45 0.24 -6.75
C ILE A 81 3.56 0.63 -8.23
N ARG A 82 4.37 1.64 -8.57
CA ARG A 82 4.59 2.06 -9.98
C ARG A 82 5.27 0.98 -10.81
N SER A 83 6.23 0.25 -10.25
CA SER A 83 6.92 -0.82 -10.98
C SER A 83 5.97 -1.94 -11.39
N VAL A 84 4.94 -2.21 -10.58
CA VAL A 84 3.91 -3.20 -10.88
C VAL A 84 2.78 -2.64 -11.74
N PHE A 85 2.23 -1.46 -11.44
CA PHE A 85 1.03 -0.91 -12.11
C PHE A 85 1.34 0.00 -13.31
N GLY A 86 2.59 0.42 -13.48
CA GLY A 86 3.02 1.39 -14.49
C GLY A 86 3.20 2.79 -13.89
N ASP A 87 4.02 3.62 -14.54
CA ASP A 87 4.27 5.01 -14.09
C ASP A 87 3.00 5.88 -14.18
N ASP A 88 2.12 5.55 -15.13
CA ASP A 88 0.80 6.17 -15.29
C ASP A 88 -0.22 5.68 -14.26
N LEU A 89 0.15 4.69 -13.43
CA LEU A 89 -0.69 4.08 -12.40
C LEU A 89 -2.05 3.62 -12.95
N ASN A 90 -2.07 3.14 -14.19
CA ASN A 90 -3.30 2.66 -14.82
C ASN A 90 -3.91 1.53 -13.98
N LYS A 91 -5.18 1.73 -13.58
CA LYS A 91 -5.95 0.90 -12.63
C LYS A 91 -5.64 1.11 -11.14
N VAL A 92 -4.96 2.18 -10.77
CA VAL A 92 -4.85 2.62 -9.38
C VAL A 92 -5.57 3.94 -9.25
N ILE A 93 -6.41 4.07 -8.24
CA ILE A 93 -7.05 5.34 -7.89
C ILE A 93 -6.10 6.07 -6.94
N THR A 94 -5.66 7.25 -7.34
CA THR A 94 -4.83 8.12 -6.51
C THR A 94 -5.67 9.20 -5.82
N PRO A 95 -5.17 9.81 -4.73
CA PRO A 95 -5.82 11.00 -4.15
C PRO A 95 -6.03 12.12 -5.16
N ASP A 96 -5.10 12.28 -6.12
CA ASP A 96 -5.19 13.28 -7.18
C ASP A 96 -6.30 12.99 -8.19
N ASP A 97 -6.56 11.71 -8.51
CA ASP A 97 -7.69 11.32 -9.37
C ASP A 97 -9.04 11.67 -8.75
N VAL A 98 -9.13 11.58 -7.42
CA VAL A 98 -10.35 11.93 -6.67
C VAL A 98 -10.47 13.45 -6.52
N ARG A 99 -9.39 14.14 -6.15
CA ARG A 99 -9.36 15.60 -6.03
C ARG A 99 -9.65 16.31 -7.35
N GLY A 100 -9.14 15.80 -8.46
CA GLY A 100 -9.19 16.48 -9.75
C GLY A 100 -8.53 17.86 -9.69
N THR A 101 -9.23 18.90 -10.11
CA THR A 101 -8.73 20.29 -10.12
C THR A 101 -9.16 21.11 -8.90
N ASN A 102 -9.76 20.49 -7.88
CA ASN A 102 -10.23 21.19 -6.69
C ASN A 102 -9.07 21.54 -5.75
N GLU A 103 -9.31 22.48 -4.84
CA GLU A 103 -8.30 22.99 -3.90
C GLU A 103 -7.72 21.90 -2.99
N SER A 104 -8.55 20.95 -2.55
CA SER A 104 -8.16 19.85 -1.67
C SER A 104 -9.03 18.63 -1.90
N LEU A 105 -8.53 17.45 -1.53
CA LEU A 105 -9.32 16.23 -1.52
C LEU A 105 -10.51 16.35 -0.55
N GLU A 106 -10.27 16.94 0.62
CA GLU A 106 -11.30 17.15 1.65
C GLU A 106 -12.50 17.94 1.10
N ALA A 107 -12.26 19.05 0.38
CA ALA A 107 -13.33 19.85 -0.21
C ALA A 107 -14.20 19.02 -1.17
N VAL A 108 -13.59 18.16 -1.97
CA VAL A 108 -14.32 17.27 -2.90
C VAL A 108 -15.16 16.25 -2.15
N ILE A 109 -14.61 15.63 -1.11
CA ILE A 109 -15.32 14.60 -0.37
C ILE A 109 -16.48 15.20 0.44
N LEU A 110 -16.33 16.40 1.01
CA LEU A 110 -17.39 17.05 1.78
C LEU A 110 -18.56 17.55 0.93
N ASP A 111 -18.31 18.03 -0.29
CA ASP A 111 -19.34 18.58 -1.17
C ASP A 111 -19.93 17.52 -2.12
N GLY A 112 -19.09 16.64 -2.68
CA GLY A 112 -19.45 15.68 -3.73
C GLY A 112 -19.36 14.21 -3.34
N GLY A 113 -18.75 13.89 -2.20
CA GLY A 113 -18.53 12.52 -1.75
C GLY A 113 -17.47 11.76 -2.56
N TRP A 114 -17.36 10.46 -2.28
CA TRP A 114 -16.43 9.56 -2.98
C TRP A 114 -16.92 9.20 -4.39
N PRO A 115 -16.01 8.86 -5.33
CA PRO A 115 -16.40 8.30 -6.62
C PRO A 115 -17.31 7.09 -6.46
N THR A 116 -18.33 6.99 -7.32
CA THR A 116 -19.23 5.84 -7.31
C THR A 116 -18.49 4.57 -7.70
N ILE A 117 -18.91 3.42 -7.16
CA ILE A 117 -18.33 2.11 -7.50
C ILE A 117 -18.26 1.91 -9.02
N GLY A 118 -19.30 2.32 -9.75
CA GLY A 118 -19.35 2.25 -11.22
C GLY A 118 -18.19 2.97 -11.93
N ARG A 119 -17.81 4.16 -11.43
CA ARG A 119 -16.70 4.96 -11.97
C ARG A 119 -15.34 4.32 -11.71
N ILE A 120 -15.19 3.62 -10.59
CA ILE A 120 -13.91 3.07 -10.13
C ILE A 120 -13.79 1.55 -10.22
N THR A 121 -14.73 0.89 -10.93
CA THR A 121 -14.64 -0.54 -11.21
C THR A 121 -13.27 -0.90 -11.82
N ARG A 122 -12.77 -2.10 -11.50
CA ARG A 122 -11.50 -2.63 -12.00
C ARG A 122 -10.24 -1.93 -11.52
N GLN A 123 -10.36 -1.02 -10.54
CA GLN A 123 -9.23 -0.27 -10.00
C GLN A 123 -8.90 -0.71 -8.57
N SER A 124 -7.66 -0.45 -8.15
CA SER A 124 -7.17 -0.66 -6.80
C SER A 124 -7.00 0.67 -6.08
N PHE A 125 -7.28 0.69 -4.79
CA PHE A 125 -7.08 1.83 -3.91
C PHE A 125 -6.13 1.41 -2.79
N PHE A 126 -5.04 2.16 -2.61
CA PHE A 126 -4.07 1.91 -1.54
C PHE A 126 -4.34 2.85 -0.37
N TRP A 127 -4.55 2.27 0.81
CA TRP A 127 -4.73 3.01 2.06
C TRP A 127 -3.54 2.70 2.97
N PHE A 128 -2.94 3.70 3.59
CA PHE A 128 -1.82 3.49 4.51
C PHE A 128 -2.28 3.59 5.96
N GLY A 129 -1.78 2.69 6.79
CA GLY A 129 -2.11 2.66 8.22
C GLY A 129 -1.88 4.01 8.92
N GLN A 130 -2.71 4.29 9.93
CA GLN A 130 -2.86 5.57 10.64
C GLN A 130 -1.55 6.21 11.14
N ARG A 131 -0.48 5.42 11.33
CA ARG A 131 0.82 5.90 11.81
C ARG A 131 1.58 6.73 10.76
N TRP A 132 1.23 6.64 9.47
CA TRP A 132 2.02 7.20 8.36
C TRP A 132 1.29 8.25 7.52
N CYS A 133 0.12 8.71 7.95
CA CYS A 133 -0.73 9.67 7.22
C CYS A 133 -0.16 11.11 7.11
N HIS A 134 1.04 11.38 7.62
CA HIS A 134 1.63 12.72 7.68
C HIS A 134 2.49 13.11 6.46
N SER A 135 2.69 12.21 5.47
CA SER A 135 3.62 12.42 4.35
C SER A 135 2.98 12.76 2.99
N GLY A 136 1.65 12.73 2.87
CA GLY A 136 0.91 13.55 1.91
C GLY A 136 0.89 13.16 0.43
N ARG A 137 1.13 11.89 0.03
CA ARG A 137 1.01 11.52 -1.40
C ARG A 137 0.13 10.32 -1.74
N ILE A 138 -0.08 9.35 -0.83
CA ILE A 138 -1.01 8.21 -1.04
C ILE A 138 -1.79 7.87 0.25
N CYS A 139 -2.07 8.85 1.10
CA CYS A 139 -2.94 8.63 2.27
C CYS A 139 -4.25 9.36 2.03
N CYS A 140 -5.34 8.62 1.84
CA CYS A 140 -6.67 9.10 2.17
C CYS A 140 -7.05 8.62 3.57
#